data_AF-A0A109BB50-F1
#
_entry.id   AF-A0A109BB50-F1
#
_cell.length_a   1.000
_cell.length_b   1.000
_cell.length_c   1.000
_cell.angle_alpha   90.00
_cell.angle_beta   90.00
_cell.angle_gamma   90.00
#
_symmetry.space_group_name_H-M   'P 1'
#
loop_
_entity.id
_entity.type
_entity.pdbx_description
1 polymer ?
#
loop_
_entity_poly.entity_id
_entity_poly.type
_entity_poly.pdbx_seq_one_letter_code
_entity_poly.pdbx_strand_id
1 'polypeptide(L)'
;MLEVLRKIAGSSRPATAAQLRDALSQIDEAALVARVAAAEVDYKEALLSADERRIEHAETLLEGARRELARARTAKEVLAERAAEADAAEAAVAQAAERAEIEAEADAVAAELRKAYPAAARQIIRVLEKLQAAEERVAIYNDRKRPAGEALLATVEARAFSYPSQFYAPIFTVLRTSLQPCGGQGGWGAARRETKISGIPV
;
A
#
# COMPACT_ATOMS: atom_id res chain seq x y z
N MET A 1 38.84 9.82 -1.93
CA MET A 1 37.79 10.67 -1.34
C MET A 1 37.41 11.85 -2.23
N LEU A 2 38.31 12.80 -2.52
CA LEU A 2 37.99 13.96 -3.37
C LEU A 2 37.54 13.59 -4.79
N GLU A 3 38.07 12.52 -5.37
CA GLU A 3 37.65 12.06 -6.71
C GLU A 3 36.22 11.52 -6.76
N VAL A 4 35.74 10.89 -5.68
CA VAL A 4 34.39 10.30 -5.61
C VAL A 4 33.36 11.42 -5.46
N LEU A 5 33.63 12.41 -4.60
CA LEU A 5 32.82 13.62 -4.48
C LEU A 5 32.77 14.41 -5.80
N ARG A 6 33.91 14.51 -6.49
CA ARG A 6 33.99 15.19 -7.80
C ARG A 6 33.23 14.44 -8.89
N LYS A 7 33.25 13.11 -8.86
CA LYS A 7 32.50 12.24 -9.78
C LYS A 7 30.99 12.35 -9.56
N ILE A 8 30.54 12.42 -8.30
CA ILE A 8 29.14 12.63 -7.93
C ILE A 8 28.67 14.04 -8.29
N ALA A 9 29.51 15.06 -8.10
CA ALA A 9 29.20 16.44 -8.48
C ALA A 9 29.22 16.68 -10.00
N GLY A 10 29.95 15.86 -10.76
CA GLY A 10 30.14 16.00 -12.20
C GLY A 10 29.21 15.16 -13.07
N SER A 11 28.34 14.31 -12.50
CA SER A 11 27.41 13.51 -13.29
C SER A 11 26.19 14.32 -13.72
N SER A 12 25.81 14.20 -15.00
CA SER A 12 24.62 14.84 -15.57
C SER A 12 23.30 14.28 -15.02
N ARG A 13 23.36 13.13 -14.34
CA ARG A 13 22.23 12.48 -13.69
C ARG A 13 22.40 12.60 -12.17
N PRO A 14 21.34 12.90 -11.41
CA PRO A 14 21.41 12.87 -9.95
C PRO A 14 21.80 11.46 -9.48
N ALA A 15 22.70 11.40 -8.50
CA ALA A 15 23.16 10.14 -7.93
C ALA A 15 22.01 9.45 -7.16
N THR A 16 21.96 8.12 -7.22
CA THR A 16 20.99 7.33 -6.46
C THR A 16 21.33 7.33 -4.97
N ALA A 17 20.35 7.03 -4.13
CA ALA A 17 20.58 6.95 -2.69
C ALA A 17 21.65 5.91 -2.33
N ALA A 18 21.68 4.78 -3.07
CA ALA A 18 22.71 3.75 -2.92
C ALA A 18 24.12 4.29 -3.24
N GLN A 19 24.28 5.07 -4.32
CA GLN A 19 25.57 5.67 -4.70
C GLN A 19 26.06 6.68 -3.66
N LEU A 20 25.14 7.45 -3.06
CA LEU A 20 25.46 8.43 -2.01
C LEU A 20 25.87 7.75 -0.70
N ARG A 21 25.20 6.66 -0.32
CA ARG A 21 25.58 5.83 0.84
C ARG A 21 26.93 5.15 0.66
N ASP A 22 27.21 4.64 -0.54
CA ASP A 22 28.52 4.06 -0.85
C ASP A 22 29.63 5.12 -0.69
N ALA A 23 29.43 6.33 -1.20
CA ALA A 23 30.36 7.44 -1.04
C ALA A 23 30.56 7.86 0.43
N LEU A 24 29.51 7.83 1.25
CA LEU A 24 29.61 8.08 2.70
C LEU A 24 30.49 7.03 3.39
N SER A 25 30.36 5.76 3.02
CA SER A 25 31.13 4.67 3.62
C SER A 25 32.64 4.77 3.37
N GLN A 26 33.04 5.49 2.33
CA GLN A 26 34.44 5.71 1.96
C GLN A 26 35.10 6.87 2.73
N ILE A 27 34.35 7.63 3.53
CA ILE A 27 34.88 8.71 4.39
C ILE A 27 35.29 8.12 5.74
N ASP A 28 36.56 7.76 5.87
CA ASP A 28 37.14 7.32 7.14
C ASP A 28 37.52 8.52 8.02
N GLU A 29 36.52 9.04 8.74
CA GLU A 29 36.71 10.14 9.69
C GLU A 29 37.67 9.76 10.84
N ALA A 30 37.67 8.50 11.28
CA ALA A 30 38.53 8.03 12.37
C ALA A 30 40.01 8.10 11.97
N ALA A 31 40.35 7.66 10.76
CA ALA A 31 41.71 7.79 10.23
C ALA A 31 42.15 9.26 10.11
N LEU A 32 41.25 10.18 9.72
CA LEU A 32 41.57 11.61 9.64
C LEU A 32 41.78 12.24 11.03
N VAL A 33 40.96 11.88 12.01
CA VAL A 33 41.14 12.31 13.41
C VAL A 33 42.49 11.81 13.95
N ALA A 34 42.84 10.55 13.68
CA ALA A 34 44.14 9.99 14.05
C ALA A 34 45.31 10.74 13.37
N ARG A 35 45.17 11.12 12.10
CA ARG A 35 46.17 11.93 11.38
C ARG A 35 46.34 13.32 11.98
N VAL A 36 45.25 13.98 12.40
CA VAL A 36 45.32 15.27 13.10
C VAL A 36 46.05 15.10 14.43
N ALA A 37 45.69 14.07 15.22
CA ALA A 37 46.33 13.81 16.51
C ALA A 37 47.84 13.53 16.36
N ALA A 38 48.26 12.77 15.34
CA ALA A 38 49.66 12.53 15.04
C ALA A 38 50.40 13.83 14.68
N ALA A 39 49.81 14.66 13.80
CA ALA A 39 50.39 15.96 13.43
C ALA A 39 50.50 16.93 14.63
N GLU A 40 49.57 16.86 15.59
CA GLU A 40 49.66 17.64 16.83
C GLU A 40 50.80 17.19 17.75
N VAL A 41 51.11 15.90 17.77
CA VAL A 41 52.28 15.37 18.48
C VAL A 41 53.56 15.84 17.80
N ASP A 42 53.67 15.69 16.47
CA ASP A 42 54.84 16.11 15.70
C ASP A 42 55.14 17.61 15.86
N TYR A 43 54.09 18.44 15.88
CA TYR A 43 54.21 19.88 16.13
C TYR A 43 54.75 20.19 17.53
N LYS A 44 54.26 19.50 18.57
CA LYS A 44 54.77 19.67 19.94
C LYS A 44 56.24 19.27 20.06
N GLU A 45 56.64 18.18 19.41
CA GLU A 45 58.05 17.78 19.38
C GLU A 45 58.94 18.76 18.62
N ALA A 46 58.44 19.33 17.51
CA ALA A 46 59.16 20.37 16.76
C ALA A 46 59.43 21.61 17.61
N LEU A 47 58.43 22.09 18.37
CA LEU A 47 58.58 23.21 19.31
C LEU A 47 59.66 22.95 20.37
N LEU A 48 59.78 21.72 20.87
CA LEU A 48 60.80 21.35 21.85
C LEU A 48 62.21 21.33 21.24
N SER A 49 62.35 21.08 19.94
CA SER A 49 63.65 21.06 19.26
C SER A 49 64.22 22.45 18.95
N ALA A 50 63.39 23.50 18.99
CA ALA A 50 63.75 24.87 18.62
C ALA A 50 64.36 25.03 17.19
N ASP A 51 64.10 24.08 16.29
CA ASP A 51 64.46 24.16 14.87
C ASP A 51 63.30 24.79 14.08
N GLU A 52 63.49 26.04 13.65
CA GLU A 52 62.47 26.82 12.94
C GLU A 52 61.93 26.11 11.69
N ARG A 53 62.80 25.43 10.93
CA ARG A 53 62.38 24.71 9.72
C ARG A 53 61.47 23.52 10.05
N ARG A 54 61.75 22.86 11.16
CA ARG A 54 60.93 21.73 11.63
C ARG A 54 59.57 22.22 12.13
N ILE A 55 59.54 23.38 12.79
CA ILE A 55 58.30 24.00 13.27
C ILE A 55 57.39 24.37 12.09
N GLU A 56 57.92 25.09 11.08
CA GLU A 56 57.15 25.48 9.88
C GLU A 56 56.59 24.25 9.14
N HIS A 57 57.40 23.19 9.01
CA HIS A 57 56.96 21.96 8.37
C HIS A 57 55.82 21.27 9.14
N ALA A 58 55.97 21.12 10.46
CA ALA A 58 54.96 20.48 11.30
C ALA A 58 53.66 21.30 11.36
N GLU A 59 53.74 22.63 11.37
CA GLU A 59 52.58 23.51 11.30
C GLU A 59 51.81 23.33 9.99
N THR A 60 52.54 23.29 8.86
CA THR A 60 51.94 23.05 7.53
C THR A 60 51.21 21.71 7.48
N LEU A 61 51.79 20.65 8.05
CA LEU A 61 51.17 19.33 8.12
C LEU A 61 49.91 19.34 9.00
N LEU A 62 49.97 19.99 10.16
CA LEU A 62 48.84 20.09 11.08
C LEU A 62 47.68 20.87 10.46
N GLU A 63 47.95 22.02 9.84
CA GLU A 63 46.92 22.78 9.12
C GLU A 63 46.31 21.97 7.98
N GLY A 64 47.14 21.27 7.20
CA GLY A 64 46.68 20.37 6.14
C GLY A 64 45.73 19.30 6.66
N ALA A 65 46.12 18.60 7.72
CA ALA A 65 45.30 17.56 8.35
C ALA A 65 43.97 18.11 8.89
N ARG A 66 43.98 19.28 9.54
CA ARG A 66 42.76 19.95 10.04
C ARG A 66 41.81 20.35 8.91
N ARG A 67 42.33 20.90 7.81
CA ARG A 67 41.52 21.26 6.63
C ARG A 67 40.93 20.01 5.97
N GLU A 68 41.67 18.92 5.88
CA GLU A 68 41.17 17.65 5.35
C GLU A 68 40.03 17.08 6.22
N LEU A 69 40.20 17.06 7.54
CA LEU A 69 39.15 16.62 8.46
C LEU A 69 37.89 17.50 8.35
N ALA A 70 38.05 18.82 8.29
CA ALA A 70 36.93 19.74 8.12
C ALA A 70 36.17 19.47 6.81
N ARG A 71 36.89 19.32 5.69
CA ARG A 71 36.29 18.98 4.39
C ARG A 71 35.55 17.65 4.43
N ALA A 72 36.12 16.64 5.09
CA ALA A 72 35.50 15.32 5.21
C ALA A 72 34.20 15.36 6.02
N ARG A 73 34.17 16.12 7.13
CA ARG A 73 32.95 16.31 7.95
C ARG A 73 31.86 17.01 7.16
N THR A 74 32.17 18.13 6.50
CA THR A 74 31.21 18.83 5.65
C THR A 74 30.72 17.95 4.50
N ALA A 75 31.61 17.19 3.87
CA ALA A 75 31.21 16.26 2.81
C ALA A 75 30.27 15.16 3.33
N LYS A 76 30.50 14.64 4.53
CA LYS A 76 29.66 13.62 5.17
C LYS A 76 28.27 14.17 5.49
N GLU A 77 28.16 15.37 6.03
CA GLU A 77 26.87 16.03 6.30
C GLU A 77 26.06 16.21 5.01
N VAL A 78 26.68 16.81 3.99
CA VAL A 78 26.01 17.09 2.71
C VAL A 78 25.61 15.79 1.99
N LEU A 79 26.48 14.77 1.99
CA LEU A 79 26.14 13.49 1.37
C LEU A 79 25.02 12.77 2.13
N ALA A 80 24.96 12.88 3.46
CA ALA A 80 23.89 12.28 4.26
C ALA A 80 22.54 12.94 3.98
N GLU A 81 22.49 14.27 3.91
CA GLU A 81 21.30 15.02 3.53
C GLU A 81 20.81 14.61 2.14
N ARG A 82 21.71 14.62 1.15
CA ARG A 82 21.37 14.21 -0.23
C ARG A 82 20.95 12.76 -0.34
N ALA A 83 21.53 11.86 0.45
CA ALA A 83 21.14 10.45 0.47
C ALA A 83 19.69 10.31 0.95
N ALA A 84 19.31 11.04 2.01
CA ALA A 84 17.95 11.03 2.53
C ALA A 84 16.94 11.64 1.52
N GLU A 85 17.30 12.72 0.84
CA GLU A 85 16.48 13.30 -0.24
C GLU A 85 16.28 12.31 -1.40
N ALA A 86 17.36 11.64 -1.83
CA ALA A 86 17.31 10.65 -2.89
C ALA A 86 16.45 9.43 -2.49
N ASP A 87 16.56 8.95 -1.25
CA ASP A 87 15.71 7.88 -0.73
C ASP A 87 14.23 8.26 -0.76
N ALA A 88 13.90 9.47 -0.30
CA ALA A 88 12.53 9.97 -0.31
C ALA A 88 11.97 10.09 -1.73
N ALA A 89 12.79 10.57 -2.68
CA ALA A 89 12.40 10.66 -4.09
C ALA A 89 12.20 9.28 -4.73
N GLU A 90 13.12 8.34 -4.50
CA GLU A 90 13.01 6.97 -5.01
C GLU A 90 11.77 6.26 -4.44
N ALA A 91 11.50 6.41 -3.12
CA ALA A 91 10.32 5.87 -2.48
C ALA A 91 9.02 6.49 -3.02
N ALA A 92 8.99 7.81 -3.25
CA ALA A 92 7.83 8.50 -3.81
C ALA A 92 7.52 8.02 -5.25
N VAL A 93 8.55 7.79 -6.07
CA VAL A 93 8.39 7.23 -7.42
C VAL A 93 7.83 5.80 -7.36
N ALA A 94 8.36 4.96 -6.46
CA ALA A 94 7.86 3.60 -6.27
C ALA A 94 6.39 3.57 -5.82
N GLN A 95 6.03 4.40 -4.83
CA GLN A 95 4.64 4.51 -4.34
C GLN A 95 3.69 5.04 -5.42
N ALA A 96 4.12 5.99 -6.24
CA ALA A 96 3.32 6.49 -7.34
C ALA A 96 3.06 5.41 -8.40
N ALA A 97 4.06 4.57 -8.69
CA ALA A 97 3.92 3.45 -9.61
C ALA A 97 2.97 2.38 -9.05
N GLU A 98 3.14 1.97 -7.80
CA GLU A 98 2.27 1.01 -7.11
C GLU A 98 0.82 1.50 -7.07
N ARG A 99 0.61 2.79 -6.73
CA ARG A 99 -0.71 3.40 -6.73
C ARG A 99 -1.35 3.35 -8.12
N ALA A 100 -0.61 3.67 -9.17
CA ALA A 100 -1.14 3.65 -10.54
C ALA A 100 -1.54 2.23 -10.98
N GLU A 101 -0.80 1.20 -10.58
CA GLU A 101 -1.13 -0.19 -10.83
C GLU A 101 -2.42 -0.60 -10.11
N ILE A 102 -2.54 -0.27 -8.82
CA ILE A 102 -3.73 -0.57 -8.01
C ILE A 102 -4.97 0.18 -8.55
N GLU A 103 -4.82 1.45 -8.92
CA GLU A 103 -5.92 2.23 -9.51
C GLU A 103 -6.37 1.63 -10.85
N ALA A 104 -5.44 1.17 -11.69
CA ALA A 104 -5.77 0.52 -12.95
C ALA A 104 -6.52 -0.82 -12.76
N GLU A 105 -6.10 -1.64 -11.80
CA GLU A 105 -6.80 -2.89 -11.46
C GLU A 105 -8.21 -2.59 -10.91
N ALA A 106 -8.31 -1.64 -9.97
CA ALA A 106 -9.59 -1.24 -9.39
C ALA A 106 -10.57 -0.72 -10.45
N ASP A 107 -10.10 0.09 -11.40
CA ASP A 107 -10.90 0.60 -12.50
C ASP A 107 -11.36 -0.51 -13.46
N ALA A 108 -10.48 -1.47 -13.75
CA ALA A 108 -10.82 -2.63 -14.57
C ALA A 108 -11.93 -3.48 -13.91
N VAL A 109 -11.79 -3.79 -12.63
CA VAL A 109 -12.79 -4.53 -11.86
C VAL A 109 -14.10 -3.73 -11.75
N ALA A 110 -14.03 -2.42 -11.52
CA ALA A 110 -15.21 -1.57 -11.48
C ALA A 110 -15.94 -1.55 -12.83
N ALA A 111 -15.22 -1.52 -13.94
CA ALA A 111 -15.81 -1.58 -15.28
C ALA A 111 -16.48 -2.94 -15.55
N GLU A 112 -15.84 -4.04 -15.14
CA GLU A 112 -16.43 -5.39 -15.24
C GLU A 112 -17.70 -5.49 -14.40
N LEU A 113 -17.66 -5.01 -13.15
CA LEU A 113 -18.81 -5.03 -12.25
C LEU A 113 -19.98 -4.21 -12.81
N ARG A 114 -19.73 -2.99 -13.32
CA ARG A 114 -20.76 -2.14 -13.95
C ARG A 114 -21.44 -2.85 -15.13
N LYS A 115 -20.71 -3.69 -15.86
CA LYS A 115 -21.23 -4.44 -17.01
C LYS A 115 -21.99 -5.69 -16.59
N ALA A 116 -21.38 -6.52 -15.74
CA ALA A 116 -21.88 -7.86 -15.42
C ALA A 116 -22.98 -7.85 -14.36
N TYR A 117 -22.82 -7.02 -13.32
CA TYR A 117 -23.71 -7.03 -12.16
C TYR A 117 -25.18 -6.73 -12.52
N PRO A 118 -25.52 -5.69 -13.32
CA PRO A 118 -26.93 -5.37 -13.58
C PRO A 118 -27.67 -6.48 -14.32
N ALA A 119 -27.00 -7.17 -15.25
CA ALA A 119 -27.59 -8.30 -15.97
C ALA A 119 -27.86 -9.48 -15.04
N ALA A 120 -26.86 -9.85 -14.22
CA ALA A 120 -26.99 -10.93 -13.24
C ALA A 120 -28.05 -10.61 -12.18
N ALA A 121 -28.03 -9.41 -11.61
CA ALA A 121 -29.00 -8.96 -10.61
C ALA A 121 -30.43 -9.02 -11.15
N ARG A 122 -30.69 -8.49 -12.35
CA ARG A 122 -32.03 -8.58 -12.97
C ARG A 122 -32.50 -10.02 -13.15
N GLN A 123 -31.61 -10.91 -13.59
CA GLN A 123 -31.93 -12.32 -13.75
C GLN A 123 -32.28 -12.99 -12.41
N ILE A 124 -31.44 -12.79 -11.40
CA ILE A 124 -31.66 -13.36 -10.06
C ILE A 124 -32.96 -12.82 -9.46
N ILE A 125 -33.20 -11.50 -9.52
CA ILE A 125 -34.42 -10.89 -8.97
C ILE A 125 -35.66 -11.46 -9.64
N ARG A 126 -35.67 -11.60 -10.96
CA ARG A 126 -36.79 -12.21 -11.70
C ARG A 126 -37.08 -13.63 -11.23
N VAL A 127 -36.06 -14.42 -10.90
CA VAL A 127 -36.23 -15.79 -10.37
C VAL A 127 -36.77 -15.75 -8.95
N LEU A 128 -36.24 -14.86 -8.09
CA LEU A 128 -36.68 -14.71 -6.70
C LEU A 128 -38.14 -14.23 -6.62
N GLU A 129 -38.57 -13.31 -7.49
CA GLU A 129 -39.97 -12.88 -7.58
C GLU A 129 -40.91 -14.03 -7.96
N LYS A 130 -40.52 -14.86 -8.93
CA LYS A 130 -41.29 -16.06 -9.31
C LYS A 130 -41.34 -17.08 -8.18
N LEU A 131 -40.22 -17.29 -7.49
CA LEU A 131 -40.15 -18.19 -6.34
C LEU A 131 -41.09 -17.69 -5.23
N GLN A 132 -41.01 -16.41 -4.86
CA GLN A 132 -41.87 -15.82 -3.83
C GLN A 132 -43.35 -16.03 -4.16
N ALA A 133 -43.78 -15.69 -5.39
CA ALA A 133 -45.17 -15.87 -5.81
C ALA A 133 -45.62 -17.35 -5.79
N ALA A 134 -44.71 -18.28 -6.13
CA ALA A 134 -45.02 -19.70 -6.09
C ALA A 134 -45.10 -20.25 -4.66
N GLU A 135 -44.20 -19.81 -3.76
CA GLU A 135 -44.23 -20.15 -2.34
C GLU A 135 -45.50 -19.63 -1.66
N GLU A 136 -45.90 -18.38 -1.93
CA GLU A 136 -47.16 -17.82 -1.43
C GLU A 136 -48.37 -18.65 -1.88
N ARG A 137 -48.40 -19.11 -3.13
CA ARG A 137 -49.47 -19.99 -3.63
C ARG A 137 -49.47 -21.36 -2.95
N VAL A 138 -48.30 -21.95 -2.71
CA VAL A 138 -48.16 -23.22 -1.97
C VAL A 138 -48.62 -23.05 -0.53
N ALA A 139 -48.23 -21.95 0.14
CA ALA A 139 -48.65 -21.63 1.50
C ALA A 139 -50.17 -21.49 1.60
N ILE A 140 -50.80 -20.69 0.72
CA ILE A 140 -52.26 -20.51 0.67
C ILE A 140 -52.98 -21.85 0.44
N TYR A 141 -52.46 -22.72 -0.43
CA TYR A 141 -53.02 -24.04 -0.65
C TYR A 141 -52.92 -24.91 0.61
N ASN A 142 -51.73 -24.98 1.21
CA ASN A 142 -51.46 -25.78 2.40
C ASN A 142 -52.31 -25.33 3.59
N ASP A 143 -52.52 -24.02 3.76
CA ASP A 143 -53.34 -23.48 4.84
C ASP A 143 -54.81 -23.88 4.71
N ARG A 144 -55.33 -24.01 3.48
CA ARG A 144 -56.69 -24.52 3.24
C ARG A 144 -56.81 -26.02 3.50
N LYS A 145 -55.74 -26.79 3.28
CA LYS A 145 -55.72 -28.26 3.41
C LYS A 145 -55.38 -28.74 4.82
N ARG A 146 -54.67 -27.93 5.60
CA ARG A 146 -54.25 -28.24 6.97
C ARG A 146 -55.39 -28.68 7.89
N PRO A 147 -56.57 -28.03 7.92
CA PRO A 147 -57.67 -28.44 8.80
C PRO A 147 -58.28 -29.80 8.43
N ALA A 148 -58.15 -30.21 7.16
CA ALA A 148 -58.69 -31.48 6.66
C ALA A 148 -57.75 -32.68 6.91
N GLY A 149 -56.56 -32.46 7.49
CA GLY A 149 -55.56 -33.51 7.71
C GLY A 149 -54.97 -34.07 6.40
N GLU A 150 -55.14 -33.37 5.28
CA GLU A 150 -54.61 -33.78 3.98
C GLU A 150 -53.10 -33.54 3.88
N ALA A 151 -52.43 -34.30 3.00
CA ALA A 151 -51.00 -34.15 2.74
C ALA A 151 -50.67 -32.76 2.19
N LEU A 152 -49.68 -32.11 2.80
CA LEU A 152 -49.22 -30.78 2.39
C LEU A 152 -48.25 -30.85 1.21
N LEU A 153 -48.31 -29.86 0.34
CA LEU A 153 -47.32 -29.67 -0.70
C LEU A 153 -46.00 -29.21 -0.08
N ALA A 154 -44.89 -29.83 -0.48
CA ALA A 154 -43.56 -29.31 -0.18
C ALA A 154 -43.39 -27.90 -0.77
N THR A 155 -42.65 -27.04 -0.06
CA THR A 155 -42.26 -25.71 -0.55
C THR A 155 -41.52 -25.84 -1.88
N VAL A 156 -41.59 -24.80 -2.71
CA VAL A 156 -40.94 -24.80 -4.02
C VAL A 156 -39.44 -24.94 -3.86
N GLU A 157 -38.88 -24.26 -2.88
CA GLU A 157 -37.46 -24.26 -2.58
C GLU A 157 -36.96 -25.62 -2.11
N ALA A 158 -37.73 -26.36 -1.31
CA ALA A 158 -37.36 -27.72 -0.88
C ALA A 158 -37.36 -28.74 -2.03
N ARG A 159 -38.02 -28.43 -3.16
CA ARG A 159 -37.96 -29.25 -4.38
C ARG A 159 -36.73 -28.96 -5.22
N ALA A 160 -36.23 -27.73 -5.17
CA ALA A 160 -35.06 -27.28 -5.93
C ALA A 160 -33.75 -27.55 -5.18
N PHE A 161 -33.75 -27.41 -3.86
CA PHE A 161 -32.59 -27.58 -3.00
C PHE A 161 -32.91 -28.59 -1.90
N SER A 162 -32.13 -29.66 -1.85
CA SER A 162 -32.23 -30.65 -0.78
C SER A 162 -31.54 -30.10 0.46
N TYR A 163 -32.29 -29.93 1.55
CA TYR A 163 -31.74 -29.59 2.85
C TYR A 163 -31.40 -30.88 3.61
N PRO A 164 -30.23 -30.98 4.27
CA PRO A 164 -29.99 -32.08 5.20
C PRO A 164 -31.06 -32.07 6.29
N SER A 165 -31.57 -33.24 6.67
CA SER A 165 -32.73 -33.39 7.56
C SER A 165 -32.56 -32.74 8.93
N GLN A 166 -31.33 -32.49 9.37
CA GLN A 166 -31.00 -31.80 10.62
C GLN A 166 -31.18 -30.27 10.57
N PHE A 167 -31.37 -29.67 9.40
CA PHE A 167 -31.52 -28.22 9.27
C PHE A 167 -32.99 -27.80 9.16
N TYR A 168 -33.34 -26.73 9.90
CA TYR A 168 -34.62 -26.07 9.74
C TYR A 168 -34.62 -25.24 8.45
N ALA A 169 -35.15 -25.83 7.37
CA ALA A 169 -35.17 -25.26 6.02
C ALA A 169 -35.61 -23.79 5.93
N PRO A 170 -36.61 -23.29 6.71
CA PRO A 170 -37.02 -21.88 6.63
C PRO A 170 -35.95 -20.85 7.02
N ILE A 171 -34.87 -21.25 7.69
CA ILE A 171 -33.74 -20.34 7.99
C ILE A 171 -32.84 -20.12 6.76
N PHE A 172 -32.78 -21.10 5.85
CA PHE A 172 -31.83 -21.12 4.73
C PHE A 172 -32.42 -20.70 3.39
N THR A 173 -33.56 -20.02 3.39
CA THR A 173 -34.23 -19.62 2.15
C THR A 173 -33.43 -18.60 1.34
N VAL A 174 -33.27 -18.85 0.05
CA VAL A 174 -32.66 -17.94 -0.93
C VAL A 174 -33.42 -16.61 -1.05
N LEU A 175 -34.68 -16.55 -0.60
CA LEU A 175 -35.45 -15.30 -0.53
C LEU A 175 -34.85 -14.29 0.46
N ARG A 176 -33.99 -14.72 1.39
CA ARG A 176 -33.23 -13.85 2.32
C ARG A 176 -32.03 -13.15 1.66
N THR A 177 -31.70 -13.47 0.41
CA THR A 177 -30.65 -12.78 -0.35
C THR A 177 -30.90 -11.26 -0.34
N SER A 178 -29.84 -10.46 -0.38
CA SER A 178 -29.91 -9.01 -0.57
C SER A 178 -29.08 -8.64 -1.79
N LEU A 179 -29.70 -7.96 -2.76
CA LEU A 179 -29.02 -7.49 -3.97
C LEU A 179 -29.09 -5.98 -4.01
N GLN A 180 -27.94 -5.34 -4.16
CA GLN A 180 -27.85 -3.89 -4.31
C GLN A 180 -28.65 -3.41 -5.54
N PRO A 181 -29.30 -2.24 -5.45
CA PRO A 181 -29.91 -1.60 -6.61
C PRO A 181 -28.87 -1.28 -7.70
N CYS A 182 -29.29 -1.33 -8.96
CA CYS A 182 -28.44 -1.04 -10.11
C CYS A 182 -29.29 -0.53 -11.28
N GLY A 183 -28.70 0.25 -12.19
CA GLY A 183 -29.39 1.00 -13.27
C GLY A 183 -30.68 0.36 -13.80
N GLY A 184 -31.82 0.88 -13.34
CA GLY A 184 -33.18 0.46 -13.71
C GLY A 184 -33.78 -0.67 -12.88
N GLN A 185 -33.16 -1.09 -11.77
CA GLN A 185 -33.64 -2.17 -10.90
C GLN A 185 -33.45 -1.87 -9.42
N GLY A 186 -34.57 -1.87 -8.68
CA GLY A 186 -34.71 -1.52 -7.25
C GLY A 186 -33.94 -2.35 -6.22
N GLY A 187 -33.09 -3.29 -6.63
CA GLY A 187 -32.45 -4.27 -5.75
C GLY A 187 -33.43 -5.33 -5.21
N TRP A 188 -32.97 -6.12 -4.23
CA TRP A 188 -33.76 -7.15 -3.55
C TRP A 188 -33.44 -7.23 -2.06
N GLY A 189 -34.38 -7.74 -1.26
CA GLY A 189 -34.17 -7.99 0.16
C GLY A 189 -33.97 -6.70 0.98
N ALA A 190 -32.93 -6.67 1.81
CA ALA A 190 -32.62 -5.53 2.67
C ALA A 190 -32.29 -4.27 1.87
N ALA A 191 -31.46 -4.40 0.82
CA ALA A 191 -31.06 -3.28 -0.03
C ALA A 191 -32.27 -2.59 -0.69
N ARG A 192 -33.27 -3.36 -1.15
CA ARG A 192 -34.52 -2.79 -1.69
C ARG A 192 -35.31 -1.99 -0.65
N ARG A 193 -35.33 -2.46 0.61
CA ARG A 193 -36.02 -1.74 1.71
C ARG A 193 -35.31 -0.44 2.03
N GLU A 194 -33.98 -0.48 2.17
CA GLU A 194 -33.16 0.70 2.44
C GLU A 194 -33.31 1.74 1.33
N THR A 195 -33.26 1.32 0.06
CA THR A 195 -33.42 2.22 -1.08
C THR A 195 -34.78 2.94 -1.07
N LYS A 196 -35.85 2.22 -0.71
CA LYS A 196 -37.20 2.81 -0.54
C LYS A 196 -37.27 3.79 0.62
N ILE A 197 -36.64 3.49 1.75
CA ILE A 197 -36.60 4.35 2.93
C ILE A 197 -35.82 5.63 2.63
N SER A 198 -34.69 5.51 1.95
CA SER A 198 -33.81 6.63 1.61
C SER A 198 -34.33 7.51 0.47
N GLY A 199 -35.45 7.14 -0.17
CA GLY A 199 -36.03 7.91 -1.29
C GLY A 199 -35.13 7.97 -2.53
N ILE A 200 -34.15 7.07 -2.65
CA ILE A 200 -33.21 7.06 -3.77
C ILE A 200 -33.97 6.53 -5.00
N PRO A 201 -34.12 7.33 -6.09
CA PRO A 201 -34.74 6.85 -7.31
C PRO A 201 -33.85 5.77 -7.94
N VAL A 202 -34.47 4.68 -8.41
CA VAL A 202 -33.79 3.51 -9.00
C VAL A 202 -34.14 3.33 -10.46
#